data_AF-A0A537ZBM5-F1
#
_entry.id   AF-A0A537ZBM5-F1
#
_cell.length_a   1.000
_cell.length_b   1.000
_cell.length_c   1.000
_cell.angle_alpha   90.00
_cell.angle_beta   90.00
_cell.angle_gamma   90.00
#
_symmetry.space_group_name_H-M   'P 1'
#
loop_
_entity.id
_entity.type
_entity.pdbx_description
1 polymer ?
#
loop_
_entity_poly.entity_id
_entity_poly.type
_entity_poly.pdbx_seq_one_letter_code
_entity_poly.pdbx_strand_id
1 'polypeptide(L)' 'MAEVDVEGLRLIDHHCHGVVKADLDLAGFENLIAESSDPPPRGTSRFDSPLGLAVRRWCAPVLGLEPFASPQ' A
#
# COMPACT_ATOMS: atom_id res chain seq x y z
N MET A 1 -30.45 -17.77 7.23
CA MET A 1 -29.10 -17.61 7.79
C MET A 1 -29.06 -16.24 8.42
N ALA A 2 -28.54 -16.11 9.64
CA ALA A 2 -28.31 -14.78 10.21
C ALA A 2 -27.29 -14.04 9.34
N GLU A 3 -27.55 -12.77 9.08
CA GLU A 3 -26.60 -11.88 8.40
C GLU A 3 -25.36 -11.74 9.29
N VAL A 4 -24.20 -12.01 8.71
CA VAL A 4 -22.92 -11.81 9.39
C VAL A 4 -22.45 -10.41 9.02
N ASP A 5 -22.35 -9.54 10.02
CA ASP A 5 -21.64 -8.27 9.86
C ASP A 5 -20.16 -8.57 9.62
N VAL A 6 -19.73 -8.44 8.37
CA VAL A 6 -18.35 -8.73 7.96
C VAL A 6 -17.38 -7.66 8.46
N GLU A 7 -17.84 -6.42 8.65
CA GLU A 7 -16.99 -5.31 9.10
C GLU A 7 -16.62 -5.44 10.58
N GLY A 8 -17.52 -5.98 11.39
CA GLY A 8 -17.31 -6.22 12.82
C GLY A 8 -16.48 -7.47 13.16
N LEU A 9 -16.09 -8.28 12.18
CA LEU A 9 -15.35 -9.52 12.43
C LEU A 9 -13.87 -9.24 12.78
N ARG A 10 -13.40 -9.81 13.89
CA ARG A 10 -11.96 -9.86 14.19
C ARG A 10 -11.26 -10.83 13.24
N LEU A 11 -10.16 -10.38 12.65
CA LEU A 11 -9.39 -11.14 11.67
C LEU A 11 -8.06 -11.64 12.26
N ILE A 12 -7.58 -12.77 11.74
CA ILE A 12 -6.22 -13.26 11.93
C ILE A 12 -5.57 -13.24 10.55
N ASP A 13 -4.51 -12.45 10.41
CA ASP A 13 -3.67 -12.48 9.21
C ASP A 13 -2.70 -13.66 9.33
N HIS A 14 -3.02 -14.76 8.64
CA HIS A 14 -2.26 -16.00 8.72
C HIS A 14 -0.99 -15.99 7.84
N HIS A 15 -0.80 -14.98 7.00
CA HIS A 15 0.32 -14.90 6.08
C HIS A 15 0.70 -13.45 5.78
N CYS A 16 1.69 -12.96 6.53
CA CYS A 16 2.21 -11.62 6.40
C CYS A 16 3.74 -11.60 6.41
N HIS A 17 4.30 -10.43 6.13
CA HIS A 17 5.73 -10.16 6.21
C HIS A 17 6.06 -9.22 7.37
N GLY A 18 7.36 -9.14 7.71
CA GLY A 18 7.85 -8.18 8.70
C GLY A 18 7.75 -6.74 8.22
N VAL A 19 7.83 -5.80 9.18
CA VAL A 19 7.82 -4.35 8.90
C VAL A 19 9.23 -3.77 8.90
N VAL A 20 9.48 -2.80 8.02
CA VAL A 20 10.68 -1.98 8.06
C VAL A 20 10.50 -0.90 9.13
N LYS A 21 11.42 -0.84 10.10
CA LYS A 21 11.35 0.09 11.24
C LYS A 21 12.21 1.36 11.06
N ALA A 22 13.02 1.39 10.01
CA ALA A 22 13.84 2.54 9.66
C ALA A 22 13.13 3.38 8.59
N ASP A 23 13.54 4.63 8.46
CA ASP A 23 13.05 5.50 7.40
C ASP A 23 13.47 4.95 6.03
N LEU A 24 12.56 5.04 5.07
CA LEU A 24 12.78 4.65 3.67
C LEU A 24 12.83 5.91 2.81
N ASP A 25 13.73 5.90 1.83
CA ASP A 25 13.63 6.82 0.70
C ASP A 25 12.54 6.34 -0.29
N LEU A 26 12.25 7.18 -1.29
CA LEU A 26 11.23 6.88 -2.29
C LEU A 26 11.50 5.55 -3.02
N ALA A 27 12.75 5.31 -3.42
CA ALA A 27 13.14 4.09 -4.12
C ALA A 27 12.98 2.83 -3.24
N GLY A 28 13.37 2.92 -1.97
CA GLY A 28 13.19 1.85 -0.99
C GLY A 28 11.71 1.51 -0.77
N PHE A 29 10.84 2.51 -0.68
CA PHE A 29 9.40 2.29 -0.58
C PHE A 29 8.83 1.65 -1.86
N GLU A 30 9.18 2.17 -3.04
CA GLU A 30 8.71 1.63 -4.32
C GLU A 30 9.09 0.15 -4.52
N ASN A 31 10.26 -0.26 -4.03
CA ASN A 31 10.69 -1.66 -4.06
C ASN A 31 9.86 -2.58 -3.16
N LEU A 32 9.24 -2.06 -2.10
CA LEU A 32 8.40 -2.86 -1.19
C LEU A 32 6.94 -2.96 -1.63
N ILE A 33 6.50 -2.14 -2.58
CA ILE A 33 5.14 -2.15 -3.13
C ILE A 33 5.11 -2.72 -4.56
N ALA A 34 6.06 -3.60 -4.90
CA ALA A 34 6.17 -4.21 -6.20
C ALA A 34 6.69 -5.66 -6.12
N GLU A 35 6.06 -6.55 -6.89
CA GLU A 35 6.49 -7.96 -7.02
C GLU A 35 7.51 -8.15 -8.14
N SER A 36 7.64 -7.17 -9.03
CA SER A 36 8.54 -7.24 -10.18
C SER A 36 9.95 -6.77 -9.82
N SER A 37 10.96 -7.48 -10.32
CA SER A 37 12.35 -7.02 -10.29
C SER A 37 12.67 -5.98 -11.37
N ASP A 38 11.82 -5.85 -12.40
CA ASP A 38 12.04 -4.92 -13.52
C ASP A 38 11.55 -3.53 -13.15
N PRO A 39 12.22 -2.45 -13.61
CA PRO A 39 11.78 -1.09 -13.32
C PRO A 39 10.35 -0.81 -13.84
N PRO A 40 9.63 0.17 -13.27
CA PRO A 40 8.38 0.62 -13.86
C PRO A 40 8.61 1.11 -15.30
N PRO A 41 7.56 1.07 -16.16
CA PRO A 41 7.62 1.68 -17.48
C PRO A 41 8.18 3.11 -17.46
N ARG A 42 8.84 3.50 -18.55
CA ARG A 42 9.43 4.85 -18.65
C ARG A 42 8.36 5.92 -18.41
N GLY A 43 8.65 6.84 -17.49
CA GLY A 43 7.75 7.95 -17.15
C GLY A 43 6.68 7.59 -16.12
N THR A 44 6.70 6.39 -15.56
CA THR A 44 5.81 5.98 -14.47
C THR A 44 6.60 5.57 -13.23
N SER A 45 5.89 5.37 -12.12
CA SER A 45 6.40 4.89 -10.84
C SER A 45 5.64 3.64 -10.38
N ARG A 46 6.09 2.98 -9.31
CA ARG A 46 5.32 1.89 -8.69
C ARG A 46 4.00 2.38 -8.08
N PHE A 47 3.87 3.67 -7.79
CA PHE A 47 2.62 4.28 -7.35
C PHE A 47 1.52 4.32 -8.42
N ASP A 48 1.86 4.08 -9.68
CA ASP A 48 0.90 3.98 -10.79
C ASP A 48 0.32 2.55 -10.96
N SER A 49 0.78 1.60 -10.14
CA SER A 49 0.22 0.24 -10.08
C SER A 49 -1.09 0.18 -9.29
N PRO A 50 -1.92 -0.89 -9.43
CA PRO A 50 -3.10 -1.07 -8.58
C PRO A 50 -2.81 -1.03 -7.07
N LEU A 51 -1.69 -1.62 -6.63
CA LEU A 51 -1.24 -1.55 -5.23
C LEU A 51 -0.85 -0.12 -4.84
N GLY A 52 -0.10 0.58 -5.70
CA GLY A 52 0.25 1.98 -5.51
C GLY A 52 -0.96 2.90 -5.35
N LEU A 53 -1.98 2.71 -6.18
CA LEU A 53 -3.25 3.44 -6.07
C LEU A 53 -4.00 3.10 -4.78
N ALA A 54 -3.98 1.84 -4.33
CA ALA A 54 -4.59 1.43 -3.07
C ALA A 54 -3.88 2.08 -1.87
N VAL A 55 -2.54 2.11 -1.87
CA VAL A 55 -1.74 2.81 -0.85
C VAL A 55 -2.12 4.29 -0.80
N ARG A 56 -2.14 4.97 -1.95
CA ARG A 56 -2.50 6.40 -2.02
C ARG A 56 -3.95 6.68 -1.60
N ARG A 57 -4.87 5.73 -1.78
CA ARG A 57 -6.27 5.87 -1.35
C ARG A 57 -6.44 5.64 0.16
N TRP A 58 -5.88 4.56 0.69
CA TRP A 58 -6.19 4.07 2.04
C TRP A 58 -5.16 4.48 3.09
N CYS A 59 -3.88 4.59 2.73
CA CYS A 59 -2.82 4.92 3.68
C CYS A 59 -2.63 6.44 3.81
N ALA A 60 -2.85 7.23 2.75
CA ALA A 60 -2.70 8.68 2.81
C ALA A 60 -3.57 9.33 3.91
N PRO A 61 -4.86 8.98 4.09
CA PRO A 61 -5.67 9.52 5.19
C PRO A 61 -5.17 9.15 6.59
N VAL A 62 -4.52 7.98 6.75
CA VAL A 62 -3.91 7.57 8.03
C VAL A 62 -2.76 8.52 8.42
N LEU A 63 -2.12 9.13 7.42
CA LEU A 63 -1.06 10.14 7.58
C LEU A 63 -1.59 11.58 7.63
N GLY A 64 -2.91 11.79 7.59
CA GLY A 64 -3.51 13.13 7.55
C GLY A 64 -3.44 13.81 6.18
N LEU A 65 -3.20 13.05 5.11
CA LEU A 65 -3.17 13.54 3.73
C LEU A 65 -4.51 13.27 3.03
N GLU A 66 -4.79 14.02 1.96
CA GLU A 66 -5.96 13.76 1.11
C GLU A 66 -5.86 12.39 0.42
N PRO A 67 -6.98 11.66 0.22
CA PRO A 67 -6.99 10.46 -0.62
C PRO A 67 -6.42 10.76 -2.00
N PHE A 68 -5.55 9.88 -2.49
CA PHE A 68 -4.82 10.04 -3.75
C PHE A 68 -3.80 11.18 -3.78
N ALA A 69 -3.37 11.69 -2.62
CA ALA A 69 -2.23 12.60 -2.54
C ALA A 69 -1.06 12.12 -3.41
N SER A 70 -0.32 13.11 -3.93
CA SER A 70 0.92 12.86 -4.66
C SER A 70 1.89 12.05 -3.78
N PRO A 71 2.60 11.05 -4.33
CA PRO A 71 3.69 10.38 -3.63
C PRO A 71 4.97 11.25 -3.52
N GLN A 72 4.90 12.50 -3.99
CA GLN A 72 5.93 13.54 -3.99
C GLN A 72 5.46 14.74 -3.19
#